data_AF-A0A9D7B7Q7-F1
#
_entry.id   AF-A0A9D7B7Q7-F1
#
_cell.length_a   1.000
_cell.length_b   1.000
_cell.length_c   1.000
_cell.angle_alpha   90.00
_cell.angle_beta   90.00
_cell.angle_gamma   90.00
#
_symmetry.space_group_name_H-M   'P 1'
#
loop_
_entity.id
_entity.type
_entity.pdbx_description
1 polymer ?
#
loop_
_entity_poly.entity_id
_entity_poly.type
_entity_poly.pdbx_seq_one_letter_code
_entity_poly.pdbx_strand_id
1 'polypeptide(L)' 'MMVRVVMGSAPMWQLLLSMVLLVLTFIGSVWLAGRIYRTGILMYGKKVSWKELGRWLTYKG' A
#
# COMPACT_ATOMS: atom_id res chain seq x y z
N MET A 1 19.26 -2.63 7.72
CA MET A 1 19.25 -3.82 8.60
C MET A 1 20.45 -4.74 8.45
N MET A 2 21.18 -4.73 7.32
CA MET A 2 22.29 -5.67 7.07
C MET A 2 23.28 -5.81 8.24
N VAL A 3 23.74 -4.70 8.82
CA VAL A 3 24.73 -4.75 9.90
C VAL A 3 24.17 -5.33 11.21
N ARG A 4 22.88 -5.11 11.54
CA ARG A 4 22.27 -5.62 12.78
C ARG A 4 21.88 -7.10 12.70
N VAL A 5 21.49 -7.57 11.52
CA VAL A 5 21.16 -9.00 11.30
C VAL A 5 22.44 -9.84 11.32
N VAL A 6 23.53 -9.36 10.70
CA VAL A 6 24.83 -10.05 10.66
C VAL A 6 25.51 -10.09 12.04
N MET A 7 25.31 -9.08 12.89
CA MET A 7 25.82 -9.05 14.27
C MET A 7 25.01 -9.93 15.25
N GLY A 8 24.00 -10.69 14.78
CA GLY A 8 23.18 -11.58 15.62
C GLY A 8 22.34 -10.87 16.70
N SER A 9 22.34 -9.54 16.72
CA SER A 9 21.71 -8.71 17.75
C SER A 9 20.26 -8.32 17.44
N ALA A 10 19.76 -8.72 16.27
CA ALA A 10 18.38 -8.48 15.86
C ALA A 10 17.47 -9.63 16.33
N PRO A 11 16.51 -9.40 17.25
CA PRO A 11 15.53 -10.39 17.66
C PRO A 11 14.75 -10.92 16.46
N MET A 12 14.53 -12.25 16.41
CA MET A 12 13.89 -12.92 15.28
C MET A 12 12.49 -12.35 14.95
N TRP A 13 11.80 -11.88 15.99
CA TRP A 13 10.48 -11.25 15.87
C TRP A 13 10.49 -9.94 15.10
N GLN A 14 11.57 -9.15 15.17
CA GLN A 14 11.69 -7.90 14.40
C GLN A 14 11.83 -8.18 12.90
N LEU A 15 12.55 -9.26 12.54
CA LEU A 15 12.65 -9.67 11.15
C LEU A 15 11.29 -10.13 10.61
N LEU A 16 10.62 -11.03 11.34
CA LEU A 16 9.28 -11.50 10.97
C LEU A 16 8.29 -10.34 10.86
N LEU A 17 8.26 -9.43 11.84
CA LEU A 17 7.40 -8.25 11.80
C LEU A 17 7.68 -7.39 10.56
N SER A 18 8.95 -7.16 10.22
CA SER A 18 9.32 -6.37 9.03
C SER A 18 8.88 -7.03 7.73
N MET A 19 9.01 -8.36 7.62
CA MET A 19 8.55 -9.12 6.46
C MET A 19 7.02 -9.09 6.34
N VAL A 20 6.31 -9.27 7.47
CA VAL A 20 4.84 -9.19 7.50
C VAL A 20 4.37 -7.79 7.09
N LEU A 21 4.97 -6.73 7.64
CA LEU A 21 4.64 -5.36 7.26
C LEU A 21 4.89 -5.10 5.78
N LEU A 22 5.99 -5.60 5.22
CA LEU A 22 6.29 -5.48 3.80
C LEU A 22 5.21 -6.15 2.95
N VAL A 23 4.84 -7.39 3.25
CA VAL A 23 3.81 -8.12 2.51
C VAL A 23 2.44 -7.42 2.64
N LEU A 24 2.07 -7.02 3.85
CA LEU A 24 0.80 -6.33 4.10
C LEU A 24 0.71 -4.99 3.38
N THR A 25 1.77 -4.18 3.43
CA THR A 25 1.81 -2.88 2.74
C THR A 25 1.82 -3.03 1.24
N PHE A 26 2.50 -4.04 0.70
CA PHE A 26 2.47 -4.37 -0.72
C PHE A 26 1.06 -4.75 -1.18
N ILE A 27 0.43 -5.73 -0.52
CA ILE A 27 -0.94 -6.15 -0.84
C ILE A 27 -1.92 -4.98 -0.69
N GLY A 28 -1.81 -4.21 0.40
CA GLY A 28 -2.63 -3.02 0.64
C GLY A 28 -2.50 -1.98 -0.47
N SER A 29 -1.28 -1.72 -0.93
CA SER A 29 -0.99 -0.76 -1.99
C SER A 29 -1.56 -1.21 -3.35
N VAL A 30 -1.38 -2.50 -3.70
CA VAL A 30 -1.93 -3.08 -4.94
C VAL A 30 -3.46 -3.07 -4.91
N TRP A 31 -4.07 -3.44 -3.78
CA TRP A 31 -5.52 -3.39 -3.60
C TRP A 31 -6.06 -1.96 -3.74
N LEU A 32 -5.38 -0.98 -3.13
CA LEU A 32 -5.72 0.44 -3.21
C LEU A 32 -5.64 0.95 -4.65
N ALA A 33 -4.54 0.65 -5.34
CA ALA A 33 -4.33 1.02 -6.74
C ALA A 33 -5.40 0.40 -7.65
N GLY A 34 -5.74 -0.88 -7.44
CA GLY A 34 -6.80 -1.55 -8.18
C GLY A 34 -8.17 -0.90 -7.97
N ARG A 35 -8.48 -0.46 -6.74
CA ARG A 35 -9.74 0.25 -6.44
C ARG A 35 -9.81 1.60 -7.14
N ILE A 36 -8.72 2.38 -7.09
CA ILE A 36 -8.62 3.66 -7.78
C ILE A 36 -8.72 3.47 -9.30
N TYR A 37 -8.08 2.44 -9.85
CA TYR A 37 -8.14 2.13 -11.27
C TYR A 37 -9.58 1.82 -11.73
N ARG A 38 -10.31 1.00 -10.98
CA ARG A 38 -11.71 0.66 -11.31
C ARG A 38 -12.61 1.88 -11.36
N THR A 39 -12.49 2.81 -10.42
CA THR A 39 -13.31 4.03 -10.40
C THR A 39 -12.79 5.08 -11.39
N GLY A 40 -11.47 5.16 -11.55
CA GLY A 40 -10.76 6.15 -12.37
C GLY A 40 -10.86 5.92 -13.87
N ILE A 41 -10.89 4.67 -14.32
CA ILE A 41 -10.83 4.31 -15.75
C ILE A 41 -11.95 4.94 -16.59
N LEU A 42 -13.12 5.18 -16.00
CA LEU A 42 -14.29 5.74 -16.70
C LEU A 42 -14.30 7.28 -16.74
N MET A 43 -13.40 7.97 -16.03
CA MET A 43 -13.37 9.44 -15.97
C MET A 43 -12.44 10.04 -17.00
N TYR A 44 -12.82 9.92 -18.27
CA TYR A 44 -12.15 10.60 -19.37
C TYR A 44 -12.45 12.10 -19.35
N GLY A 45 -11.44 12.95 -19.61
CA GLY A 45 -11.60 14.40 -19.77
C GLY A 45 -11.75 15.21 -18.47
N LYS A 46 -11.81 14.57 -17.29
CA LYS A 46 -11.91 15.26 -15.99
C LYS A 46 -10.54 15.33 -15.32
N LYS A 47 -10.13 16.53 -14.86
CA LYS A 47 -8.89 16.69 -14.08
C LYS A 47 -9.06 16.06 -12.70
N VAL A 48 -8.31 14.99 -12.45
CA VAL A 48 -8.30 14.30 -11.16
C VAL A 48 -7.66 15.19 -10.09
N SER A 49 -8.39 15.44 -9.00
CA SER A 49 -7.88 16.15 -7.82
C SER A 49 -7.65 15.19 -6.65
N TRP A 50 -6.72 15.52 -5.74
CA TRP A 50 -6.46 14.77 -4.51
C TRP A 50 -7.73 14.52 -3.67
N LYS A 51 -8.67 15.47 -3.66
CA LYS A 51 -9.96 15.31 -2.97
C LYS A 51 -10.85 14.24 -3.62
N GLU A 52 -10.75 14.04 -4.93
CA GLU A 52 -11.54 13.06 -5.67
C GLU A 52 -10.99 11.65 -5.49
N LEU A 53 -9.66 11.50 -5.53
CA LEU A 53 -8.99 10.24 -5.21
C LEU A 53 -9.42 9.71 -3.83
N GLY A 54 -9.48 10.59 -2.82
CA GLY A 54 -9.97 10.23 -1.48
C GLY A 54 -11.44 9.79 -1.45
N ARG A 55 -12.29 10.34 -2.31
CA ARG A 55 -13.70 9.92 -2.43
C ARG A 55 -13.84 8.57 -3.12
N TRP A 56 -13.00 8.25 -4.11
CA TRP A 56 -13.05 6.95 -4.79
C TRP A 56 -12.63 5.80 -3.89
N LEU A 57 -11.78 6.09 -2.90
CA LEU A 57 -11.39 5.11 -1.88
C LEU A 57 -12.55 4.70 -0.97
N THR A 58 -13.51 5.59 -0.73
CA THR A 58 -14.69 5.34 0.12
C THR A 58 -15.96 5.05 -0.68
N TYR A 59 -15.93 5.19 -2.01
CA TYR A 59 -17.03 4.83 -2.90
C TYR A 59 -17.23 3.30 -2.87
N LYS A 60 -18.03 2.85 -1.90
CA LYS A 60 -18.76 1.60 -1.97
C LYS A 60 -19.94 1.89 -2.90
N GLY A 61 -19.98 1.23 -4.06
CA GLY A 61 -21.18 1.20 -4.89
C GLY A 61 -22.39 0.76 -4.08
#